data_AF-A0A502T438-F1
#
_entry.id   AF-A0A502T438-F1
#
_cell.length_a   1.000
_cell.length_b   1.000
_cell.length_c   1.000
_cell.angle_alpha   90.00
_cell.angle_beta   90.00
_cell.angle_gamma   90.00
#
_symmetry.space_group_name_H-M   'P 1'
#
loop_
_entity.id
_entity.type
_entity.pdbx_description
1 polymer ?
#
loop_
_entity_poly.entity_id
_entity_poly.type
_entity_poly.pdbx_seq_one_letter_code
_entity_poly.pdbx_strand_id
1 'polypeptide(L)'
;MDRDNKRARAAASSSQAREQAREPSTILSLTEGPLTQVAERLVTANPRDTARNLAGFKGLGKEARTAIRGTQPGQETELAKFERRGNQLGRSAVELTWKLTSELGYRPDNVALEQVRAVSNIANYLTPHMQDAVVNRIGNMDPASQALGALNVAPNFGKFNNENQSRILDQAVELMSDPNGNIRMVAQNAIIQAYHQMDPNQQAQAHAVPGLEPLLRQMPPPQHAEERHADLDAHIAGLEAAVHATGTQISYEQLQRGGLVGQAINRSYSQARADLQESTRNRDRGGR
;
A
#
# COMPACT_ATOMS: atom_id res chain seq x y z
N MET A 1 69.23 38.38 23.07
CA MET A 1 68.22 37.30 23.18
C MET A 1 67.16 37.56 22.11
N ASP A 2 67.35 37.08 20.87
CA ASP A 2 66.39 37.38 19.79
C ASP A 2 66.55 36.49 18.54
N ARG A 3 66.49 35.16 18.70
CA ARG A 3 66.58 34.22 17.55
C ARG A 3 65.65 33.00 17.56
N ASP A 4 64.73 32.87 18.50
CA ASP A 4 63.86 31.67 18.57
C ASP A 4 62.37 31.86 18.25
N ASN A 5 61.92 33.08 17.90
CA ASN A 5 60.49 33.34 17.62
C ASN A 5 60.06 33.26 16.13
N LYS A 6 60.94 32.87 15.20
CA LYS A 6 60.59 32.78 13.76
C LYS A 6 60.33 31.37 13.23
N ARG A 7 60.62 30.30 13.98
CA ARG A 7 60.34 28.91 13.54
C ARG A 7 58.97 28.36 13.96
N ALA A 8 58.27 28.99 14.90
CA ALA A 8 56.94 28.52 15.33
C ALA A 8 55.79 28.93 14.39
N ARG A 9 56.00 29.88 13.47
CA ARG A 9 54.94 30.34 12.52
C ARG A 9 54.95 29.65 11.15
N ALA A 10 55.99 28.89 10.81
CA ALA A 10 56.06 28.17 9.53
C ALA A 10 55.51 26.72 9.61
N ALA A 11 55.33 26.17 10.81
CA ALA A 11 54.78 24.82 11.02
C ALA A 11 53.26 24.82 11.34
N ALA A 12 52.64 25.99 11.46
CA ALA A 12 51.20 26.14 11.72
C ALA A 12 50.38 26.45 10.45
N SER A 13 51.01 26.70 9.31
CA SER A 13 50.33 26.95 8.02
C SER A 13 50.34 25.76 7.06
N SER A 14 50.86 24.59 7.44
CA SER A 14 50.92 23.40 6.58
C SER A 14 50.07 22.23 7.06
N SER A 15 49.34 22.38 8.16
CA SER A 15 48.41 21.38 8.71
C SER A 15 46.93 21.74 8.53
N GLN A 16 46.61 22.85 7.85
CA GLN A 16 45.23 23.21 7.44
C GLN A 16 44.88 22.85 5.99
N ALA A 17 45.81 22.23 5.23
CA ALA A 17 45.61 21.89 3.82
C ALA A 17 45.24 20.42 3.57
N ARG A 18 44.92 19.64 4.61
CA ARG A 18 44.57 18.20 4.48
C ARG A 18 43.29 17.76 5.19
N GLU A 19 42.49 18.71 5.64
CA GLU A 19 41.07 18.50 5.88
C GLU A 19 40.31 19.27 4.79
N GLN A 20 40.44 18.80 3.53
CA GLN A 20 39.24 18.82 2.70
C GLN A 20 38.23 18.00 3.46
N ALA A 21 37.40 18.70 4.22
CA ALA A 21 36.14 18.19 4.70
C ALA A 21 35.49 17.49 3.51
N ARG A 22 35.53 16.15 3.52
CA ARG A 22 34.38 15.42 3.03
C ARG A 22 33.25 15.88 3.94
N GLU A 23 32.60 16.97 3.54
CA GLU A 23 31.27 17.25 4.03
C GLU A 23 30.51 15.93 3.91
N PRO A 24 29.84 15.46 4.97
CA PRO A 24 28.98 14.31 4.82
C PRO A 24 28.07 14.63 3.63
N SER A 25 28.15 13.81 2.59
CA SER A 25 27.36 13.99 1.37
C SER A 25 25.91 13.82 1.78
N THR A 26 25.29 14.92 2.21
CA THR A 26 23.89 14.95 2.56
C THR A 26 23.14 14.75 1.25
N ILE A 27 22.00 14.05 1.29
CA ILE A 27 21.13 13.88 0.11
C ILE A 27 20.85 15.21 -0.59
N LEU A 28 20.91 16.32 0.15
CA LEU A 28 20.73 17.70 -0.32
C LEU A 28 21.84 18.22 -1.25
N SER A 29 23.01 17.57 -1.33
CA SER A 29 24.09 17.95 -2.25
C SER A 29 24.04 17.21 -3.60
N LEU A 30 23.05 16.33 -3.79
CA LEU A 30 22.86 15.58 -5.03
C LEU A 30 22.15 16.43 -6.10
N THR A 31 22.55 16.27 -7.36
CA THR A 31 21.83 16.85 -8.51
C THR A 31 20.45 16.20 -8.67
N GLU A 32 19.55 16.85 -9.42
CA GLU A 32 18.14 16.44 -9.54
C GLU A 32 17.94 15.02 -10.10
N GLY A 33 18.82 14.55 -10.98
CA GLY A 33 18.78 13.18 -11.54
C GLY A 33 18.89 12.10 -10.46
N PRO A 34 19.97 12.07 -9.66
CA PRO A 34 20.09 11.19 -8.50
C PRO A 34 18.94 11.30 -7.50
N LEU A 35 18.43 12.51 -7.23
CA LEU A 35 17.28 12.69 -6.32
C LEU A 35 15.99 12.05 -6.84
N THR A 36 15.76 12.12 -8.16
CA THR A 36 14.61 11.48 -8.81
C THR A 36 14.69 9.96 -8.67
N GLN A 37 15.87 9.37 -8.85
CA GLN A 37 16.08 7.92 -8.66
C GLN A 37 15.87 7.50 -7.21
N VAL A 38 16.28 8.33 -6.23
CA VAL A 38 16.01 8.08 -4.81
C VAL A 38 14.51 8.09 -4.56
N ALA A 39 13.78 9.09 -5.08
CA ALA A 39 12.34 9.20 -4.91
C ALA A 39 11.57 8.02 -5.55
N GLU A 40 11.97 7.55 -6.73
CA GLU A 40 11.39 6.38 -7.38
C GLU A 40 11.52 5.10 -6.53
N ARG A 41 12.62 4.95 -5.80
CA ARG A 41 12.83 3.81 -4.88
C ARG A 41 11.97 3.86 -3.62
N LEU A 42 11.33 5.00 -3.33
CA LEU A 42 10.40 5.15 -2.21
C LEU A 42 8.97 4.69 -2.54
N VAL A 43 8.69 4.41 -3.82
CA VAL A 43 7.40 3.88 -4.29
C VAL A 43 7.28 2.40 -3.96
N THR A 44 6.16 2.00 -3.36
CA THR A 44 5.89 0.63 -2.90
C THR A 44 4.59 0.07 -3.50
N ALA A 45 4.22 -1.16 -3.14
CA ALA A 45 2.90 -1.71 -3.46
C ALA A 45 1.77 -1.07 -2.65
N ASN A 46 2.11 -0.44 -1.53
CA ASN A 46 1.13 0.16 -0.63
C ASN A 46 1.05 1.68 -0.91
N PRO A 47 -0.11 2.20 -1.35
CA PRO A 47 -0.30 3.61 -1.64
C PRO A 47 -0.10 4.51 -0.44
N ARG A 48 -0.43 4.06 0.78
CA ARG A 48 -0.23 4.85 2.01
C ARG A 48 1.25 4.97 2.38
N ASP A 49 1.99 3.87 2.27
CA ASP A 49 3.44 3.90 2.52
C ASP A 49 4.14 4.78 1.48
N THR A 50 3.75 4.65 0.22
CA THR A 50 4.26 5.51 -0.85
C THR A 50 3.98 6.98 -0.56
N ALA A 51 2.74 7.33 -0.21
CA ALA A 51 2.38 8.70 0.13
C ALA A 51 3.20 9.23 1.32
N ARG A 52 3.38 8.42 2.38
CA ARG A 52 4.18 8.77 3.55
C ARG A 52 5.66 8.98 3.19
N ASN A 53 6.24 8.06 2.44
CA ASN A 53 7.66 8.10 2.06
C ASN A 53 7.95 9.31 1.16
N LEU A 54 7.11 9.54 0.14
CA LEU A 54 7.26 10.70 -0.75
C LEU A 54 6.99 12.03 -0.03
N ALA A 55 6.05 12.08 0.91
CA ALA A 55 5.83 13.27 1.74
C ALA A 55 7.06 13.57 2.61
N GLY A 56 7.65 12.55 3.26
CA GLY A 56 8.89 12.69 4.01
C GLY A 56 10.04 13.20 3.14
N PHE A 57 10.19 12.64 1.93
CA PHE A 57 11.21 13.07 0.98
C PHE A 57 11.03 14.52 0.55
N LYS A 58 9.80 14.96 0.21
CA LYS A 58 9.48 16.38 -0.08
C LYS A 58 9.79 17.32 1.10
N GLY A 59 9.81 16.80 2.32
CA GLY A 59 10.17 17.53 3.53
C GLY A 59 11.66 17.91 3.59
N LEU A 60 12.53 17.23 2.84
CA LEU A 60 13.97 17.44 2.88
C LEU A 60 14.41 18.79 2.32
N GLY A 61 13.70 19.33 1.32
CA GLY A 61 14.12 20.59 0.70
C GLY A 61 13.36 20.92 -0.58
N LYS A 62 13.73 22.05 -1.20
CA LYS A 62 13.14 22.48 -2.48
C LYS A 62 13.52 21.51 -3.60
N GLU A 63 14.76 21.05 -3.59
CA GLU A 63 15.37 20.15 -4.56
C GLU A 63 14.63 18.80 -4.61
N ALA A 64 14.30 18.24 -3.44
CA ALA A 64 13.50 17.02 -3.33
C ALA A 64 12.06 17.19 -3.85
N ARG A 65 11.46 18.36 -3.64
CA ARG A 65 10.13 18.66 -4.22
C ARG A 65 10.21 18.79 -5.73
N THR A 66 11.24 19.45 -6.25
CA THR A 66 11.47 19.60 -7.68
C THR A 66 11.73 18.25 -8.34
N ALA A 67 12.49 17.35 -7.71
CA ALA A 67 12.72 15.99 -8.20
C ALA A 67 11.41 15.20 -8.38
N ILE A 68 10.43 15.40 -7.49
CA ILE A 68 9.13 14.74 -7.61
C ILE A 68 8.21 15.45 -8.60
N ARG A 69 8.14 16.79 -8.57
CA ARG A 69 7.15 17.58 -9.34
C ARG A 69 7.61 17.96 -10.74
N GLY A 70 8.88 17.79 -11.06
CA GLY A 70 9.49 18.33 -12.28
C GLY A 70 9.89 19.80 -12.16
N THR A 71 10.70 20.25 -13.11
CA THR A 71 11.37 21.57 -13.11
C THR A 71 10.69 22.60 -14.00
N GLN A 72 9.94 22.19 -15.03
CA GLN A 72 9.37 23.10 -16.03
C GLN A 72 7.83 23.01 -16.07
N PRO A 73 7.12 24.16 -16.08
CA PRO A 73 5.71 24.20 -16.44
C PRO A 73 5.54 23.61 -17.86
N GLY A 74 4.84 22.48 -17.98
CA GLY A 74 4.48 21.88 -19.28
C GLY A 74 5.18 20.57 -19.65
N GLN A 75 6.19 20.10 -18.89
CA GLN A 75 6.72 18.73 -19.02
C GLN A 75 6.60 17.99 -17.69
N GLU A 76 5.54 17.18 -17.56
CA GLU A 76 5.32 16.29 -16.42
C GLU A 76 6.32 15.13 -16.50
N THR A 77 7.15 14.94 -15.46
CA THR A 77 8.01 13.75 -15.36
C THR A 77 7.15 12.51 -15.05
N GLU A 78 7.64 11.31 -15.36
CA GLU A 78 6.89 10.07 -15.05
C GLU A 78 6.64 9.90 -13.55
N LEU A 79 7.56 10.38 -12.70
CA LEU A 79 7.37 10.42 -11.26
C LEU A 79 6.31 11.45 -10.85
N ALA A 80 6.27 12.63 -11.46
CA ALA A 80 5.24 13.64 -11.23
C ALA A 80 3.86 13.13 -11.64
N LYS A 81 3.79 12.45 -12.80
CA LYS A 81 2.59 11.79 -13.33
C LYS A 81 2.09 10.71 -12.39
N PHE A 82 2.99 9.85 -11.90
CA PHE A 82 2.68 8.85 -10.89
C PHE A 82 2.16 9.50 -9.60
N GLU A 83 2.83 10.55 -9.09
CA GLU A 83 2.42 11.26 -7.87
C GLU A 83 1.01 11.87 -8.03
N ARG A 84 0.75 12.54 -9.17
CA ARG A 84 -0.57 13.12 -9.48
C ARG A 84 -1.66 12.06 -9.48
N ARG A 85 -1.47 10.97 -10.21
CA ARG A 85 -2.41 9.83 -10.28
C ARG A 85 -2.63 9.22 -8.89
N GLY A 86 -1.56 8.98 -8.14
CA GLY A 86 -1.61 8.44 -6.78
C GLY A 86 -2.38 9.35 -5.81
N ASN A 87 -2.20 10.67 -5.89
CA ASN A 87 -2.94 11.63 -5.08
C ASN A 87 -4.43 11.66 -5.43
N GLN A 88 -4.78 11.62 -6.72
CA GLN A 88 -6.17 11.59 -7.18
C GLN A 88 -6.89 10.30 -6.72
N LEU A 89 -6.24 9.15 -6.89
CA LEU A 89 -6.72 7.87 -6.39
C LEU A 89 -6.86 7.86 -4.86
N GLY A 90 -5.88 8.43 -4.14
CA GLY A 90 -5.92 8.55 -2.68
C GLY A 90 -7.12 9.37 -2.19
N ARG A 91 -7.43 10.50 -2.82
CA ARG A 91 -8.61 11.31 -2.48
C ARG A 91 -9.91 10.53 -2.72
N SER A 92 -10.02 9.90 -3.87
CA SER A 92 -11.17 9.06 -4.24
C SER A 92 -11.35 7.91 -3.25
N ALA A 93 -10.26 7.24 -2.85
CA ALA A 93 -10.29 6.14 -1.89
C ALA A 93 -10.71 6.59 -0.48
N VAL A 94 -10.26 7.77 -0.02
CA VAL A 94 -10.67 8.33 1.28
C VAL A 94 -12.17 8.59 1.31
N GLU A 95 -12.71 9.23 0.28
CA GLU A 95 -14.15 9.49 0.17
C GLU A 95 -14.95 8.18 0.13
N LEU A 96 -14.52 7.22 -0.70
CA LEU A 96 -15.17 5.92 -0.79
C LEU A 96 -15.11 5.14 0.53
N THR A 97 -13.98 5.20 1.24
CA THR A 97 -13.80 4.54 2.54
C THR A 97 -14.81 5.08 3.55
N TRP A 98 -14.99 6.40 3.60
CA TRP A 98 -15.98 7.01 4.50
C TRP A 98 -17.41 6.56 4.16
N LYS A 99 -17.76 6.52 2.87
CA LYS A 99 -19.07 6.05 2.40
C LYS A 99 -19.33 4.59 2.77
N LEU A 100 -18.34 3.72 2.60
CA LEU A 100 -18.48 2.27 2.81
C LEU A 100 -18.41 1.85 4.28
N THR A 101 -17.65 2.58 5.10
CA THR A 101 -17.51 2.27 6.54
C THR A 101 -18.51 2.99 7.44
N SER A 102 -19.36 3.86 6.85
CA SER A 102 -20.39 4.57 7.60
C SER A 102 -21.27 3.59 8.39
N GLU A 103 -21.40 3.87 9.70
CA GLU A 103 -22.21 3.08 10.65
C GLU A 103 -21.86 1.58 10.75
N LEU A 104 -20.69 1.14 10.29
CA LEU A 104 -20.29 -0.27 10.29
C LEU A 104 -20.52 -0.99 11.63
N GLY A 105 -20.30 -0.28 12.75
CA GLY A 105 -20.48 -0.80 14.10
C GLY A 105 -21.94 -0.90 14.60
N TYR A 106 -22.90 -0.28 13.90
CA TYR A 106 -24.31 -0.21 14.30
C TYR A 106 -25.25 -0.98 13.36
N ARG A 107 -24.74 -1.43 12.21
CA ARG A 107 -25.53 -2.17 11.22
C ARG A 107 -25.67 -3.65 11.58
N PRO A 108 -26.78 -4.31 11.24
CA PRO A 108 -26.93 -5.76 11.40
C PRO A 108 -25.84 -6.54 10.63
N ASP A 109 -25.51 -7.74 11.08
CA ASP A 109 -24.37 -8.53 10.58
C ASP A 109 -24.42 -8.77 9.06
N ASN A 110 -25.60 -9.04 8.49
CA ASN A 110 -25.77 -9.23 7.04
C ASN A 110 -25.37 -7.99 6.22
N VAL A 111 -25.68 -6.79 6.70
CA VAL A 111 -25.29 -5.53 6.05
C VAL A 111 -23.80 -5.26 6.30
N ALA A 112 -23.34 -5.48 7.53
CA ALA A 112 -21.94 -5.29 7.90
C ALA A 112 -21.01 -6.22 7.10
N LEU A 113 -21.42 -7.44 6.78
CA LEU A 113 -20.65 -8.36 5.92
C LEU A 113 -20.46 -7.82 4.51
N GLU A 114 -21.49 -7.21 3.93
CA GLU A 114 -21.38 -6.58 2.61
C GLU A 114 -20.52 -5.32 2.66
N GLN A 115 -20.57 -4.57 3.77
CA GLN A 115 -19.63 -3.45 3.99
C GLN A 115 -18.19 -3.95 4.09
N VAL A 116 -17.93 -4.99 4.88
CA VAL A 116 -16.61 -5.63 5.02
C VAL A 116 -16.09 -6.05 3.64
N ARG A 117 -16.92 -6.73 2.84
CA ARG A 117 -16.58 -7.17 1.49
C ARG A 117 -16.25 -5.98 0.57
N ALA A 118 -17.06 -4.92 0.59
CA ALA A 118 -16.83 -3.75 -0.24
C ALA A 118 -15.54 -3.02 0.17
N VAL A 119 -15.34 -2.81 1.48
CA VAL A 119 -14.19 -2.09 2.05
C VAL A 119 -12.89 -2.87 1.88
N SER A 120 -12.91 -4.20 1.92
CA SER A 120 -11.70 -5.02 1.75
C SER A 120 -11.01 -4.73 0.41
N ASN A 121 -11.80 -4.41 -0.63
CA ASN A 121 -11.28 -4.05 -1.95
C ASN A 121 -10.48 -2.75 -1.97
N ILE A 122 -10.50 -1.95 -0.91
CA ILE A 122 -9.69 -0.73 -0.73
C ILE A 122 -8.87 -0.73 0.56
N ALA A 123 -8.69 -1.88 1.21
CA ALA A 123 -8.00 -2.03 2.51
C ALA A 123 -6.65 -1.28 2.61
N ASN A 124 -5.89 -1.20 1.53
CA ASN A 124 -4.62 -0.46 1.42
C ASN A 124 -4.74 1.05 1.67
N TYR A 125 -5.93 1.63 1.53
CA TYR A 125 -6.21 3.05 1.74
C TYR A 125 -6.84 3.36 3.11
N LEU A 126 -7.30 2.34 3.83
CA LEU A 126 -7.85 2.52 5.17
C LEU A 126 -6.75 2.97 6.13
N THR A 127 -7.09 3.84 7.08
CA THR A 127 -6.23 4.13 8.24
C THR A 127 -6.11 2.89 9.15
N PRO A 128 -5.10 2.80 10.04
CA PRO A 128 -4.95 1.63 10.92
C PRO A 128 -6.21 1.43 11.78
N HIS A 129 -6.72 2.50 12.40
CA HIS A 129 -7.98 2.48 13.15
C HIS A 129 -9.18 1.97 12.32
N MET A 130 -9.27 2.32 11.03
CA MET A 130 -10.35 1.81 10.18
C MET A 130 -10.17 0.33 9.85
N GLN A 131 -8.94 -0.15 9.65
CA GLN A 131 -8.67 -1.58 9.50
C GLN A 131 -9.04 -2.34 10.78
N ASP A 132 -8.68 -1.78 11.95
CA ASP A 132 -9.04 -2.36 13.25
C ASP A 132 -10.55 -2.42 13.42
N ALA A 133 -11.28 -1.37 13.04
CA ALA A 133 -12.74 -1.34 13.10
C ALA A 133 -13.38 -2.42 12.22
N VAL A 134 -12.85 -2.67 11.01
CA VAL A 134 -13.30 -3.75 10.12
C VAL A 134 -13.07 -5.12 10.76
N VAL A 135 -11.87 -5.38 11.26
CA VAL A 135 -11.51 -6.68 11.87
C VAL A 135 -12.24 -6.90 13.21
N ASN A 136 -12.37 -5.86 14.03
CA ASN A 136 -13.20 -5.87 15.24
C ASN A 136 -14.64 -6.21 14.89
N ARG A 137 -15.18 -5.61 13.81
CA ARG A 137 -16.55 -5.86 13.41
C ARG A 137 -16.76 -7.33 13.03
N ILE A 138 -15.83 -7.93 12.29
CA ILE A 138 -15.85 -9.37 11.95
C ILE A 138 -15.80 -10.23 13.22
N GLY A 139 -14.87 -9.93 14.13
CA GLY A 139 -14.68 -10.70 15.37
C GLY A 139 -15.83 -10.61 16.38
N ASN A 140 -16.72 -9.61 16.23
CA ASN A 140 -17.89 -9.44 17.08
C ASN A 140 -19.17 -10.07 16.49
N MET A 141 -19.08 -10.75 15.35
CA MET A 141 -20.23 -11.46 14.75
C MET A 141 -20.38 -12.87 15.33
N ASP A 142 -21.51 -13.52 15.05
CA ASP A 142 -21.64 -14.96 15.32
C ASP A 142 -20.64 -15.79 14.47
N PRO A 143 -20.28 -17.02 14.88
CA PRO A 143 -19.25 -17.82 14.21
C PRO A 143 -19.45 -18.01 12.69
N ALA A 144 -20.69 -18.14 12.21
CA ALA A 144 -20.95 -18.30 10.78
C ALA A 144 -20.67 -17.00 10.03
N SER A 145 -21.10 -15.88 10.57
CA SER A 145 -20.82 -14.54 10.04
C SER A 145 -19.33 -14.19 10.14
N GLN A 146 -18.65 -14.56 11.22
CA GLN A 146 -17.20 -14.38 11.38
C GLN A 146 -16.42 -15.12 10.29
N ALA A 147 -16.78 -16.37 9.99
CA ALA A 147 -16.17 -17.15 8.91
C ALA A 147 -16.36 -16.47 7.55
N LEU A 148 -17.57 -15.98 7.27
CA LEU A 148 -17.86 -15.22 6.05
C LEU A 148 -17.09 -13.90 5.98
N GLY A 149 -16.94 -13.20 7.10
CA GLY A 149 -16.13 -11.99 7.22
C GLY A 149 -14.67 -12.25 6.86
N ALA A 150 -14.07 -13.31 7.41
CA ALA A 150 -12.71 -13.74 7.08
C ALA A 150 -12.57 -14.09 5.60
N LEU A 151 -13.55 -14.81 5.03
CA LEU A 151 -13.57 -15.13 3.60
C LEU A 151 -13.67 -13.87 2.71
N ASN A 152 -14.46 -12.87 3.12
CA ASN A 152 -14.65 -11.61 2.38
C ASN A 152 -13.39 -10.72 2.35
N VAL A 153 -12.51 -10.84 3.35
CA VAL A 153 -11.24 -10.10 3.40
C VAL A 153 -10.07 -10.88 2.81
N ALA A 154 -10.15 -12.21 2.73
CA ALA A 154 -9.07 -13.08 2.27
C ALA A 154 -8.47 -12.72 0.89
N PRO A 155 -9.26 -12.36 -0.15
CA PRO A 155 -8.69 -11.92 -1.44
C PRO A 155 -7.78 -10.69 -1.33
N ASN A 156 -7.97 -9.89 -0.29
CA ASN A 156 -7.25 -8.65 -0.02
C ASN A 156 -6.41 -8.74 1.25
N PHE A 157 -6.09 -9.94 1.74
CA PHE A 157 -5.41 -10.18 3.02
C PHE A 157 -4.12 -9.36 3.17
N GLY A 158 -3.26 -9.38 2.15
CA GLY A 158 -1.97 -8.69 2.14
C GLY A 158 -2.08 -7.16 2.17
N LYS A 159 -3.30 -6.60 2.07
CA LYS A 159 -3.57 -5.15 2.14
C LYS A 159 -3.84 -4.65 3.56
N PHE A 160 -4.10 -5.55 4.50
CA PHE A 160 -4.21 -5.22 5.91
C PHE A 160 -2.82 -5.08 6.52
N ASN A 161 -2.70 -4.31 7.60
CA ASN A 161 -1.47 -4.27 8.39
C ASN A 161 -1.20 -5.64 9.04
N ASN A 162 0.06 -5.90 9.42
CA ASN A 162 0.48 -7.21 9.93
C ASN A 162 -0.32 -7.67 11.17
N GLU A 163 -0.69 -6.74 12.06
CA GLU A 163 -1.49 -7.06 13.23
C GLU A 163 -2.88 -7.57 12.84
N ASN A 164 -3.56 -6.86 11.94
CA ASN A 164 -4.87 -7.25 11.45
C ASN A 164 -4.82 -8.51 10.58
N GLN A 165 -3.74 -8.73 9.82
CA GLN A 165 -3.51 -9.98 9.11
C GLN A 165 -3.46 -11.17 10.08
N SER A 166 -2.67 -11.08 11.15
CA SER A 166 -2.59 -12.13 12.17
C SER A 166 -3.94 -12.36 12.83
N ARG A 167 -4.66 -11.30 13.20
CA ARG A 167 -5.99 -11.42 13.81
C ARG A 167 -7.02 -12.09 12.90
N ILE A 168 -7.02 -11.76 11.60
CA ILE A 168 -7.89 -12.42 10.61
C ILE A 168 -7.54 -13.91 10.50
N LEU A 169 -6.25 -14.24 10.46
CA LEU A 169 -5.77 -15.63 10.38
C LEU A 169 -6.13 -16.41 11.65
N ASP A 170 -5.86 -15.85 12.83
CA ASP A 170 -6.17 -16.46 14.13
C ASP A 170 -7.66 -16.80 14.23
N GLN A 171 -8.53 -15.85 13.85
CA GLN A 171 -9.98 -16.05 13.80
C GLN A 171 -10.36 -17.21 12.86
N ALA A 172 -9.80 -17.26 11.66
CA ALA A 172 -10.08 -18.34 10.70
C ALA A 172 -9.56 -19.70 11.21
N VAL A 173 -8.39 -19.74 11.85
CA VAL A 173 -7.81 -20.96 12.44
C VAL A 173 -8.65 -21.46 13.60
N GLU A 174 -9.15 -20.58 14.47
CA GLU A 174 -10.04 -20.95 15.57
C GLU A 174 -11.33 -21.62 15.04
N LEU A 175 -11.92 -21.03 14.00
CA LEU A 175 -13.14 -21.55 13.35
C LEU A 175 -12.95 -22.90 12.65
N MET A 176 -11.71 -23.35 12.40
CA MET A 176 -11.44 -24.70 11.90
C MET A 176 -11.80 -25.79 12.91
N SER A 177 -11.99 -25.45 14.19
CA SER A 177 -12.40 -26.38 15.25
C SER A 177 -13.91 -26.35 15.55
N ASP A 178 -14.69 -25.51 14.83
CA ASP A 178 -16.13 -25.37 15.06
C ASP A 178 -16.87 -26.70 14.80
N PRO A 179 -17.86 -27.13 15.60
CA PRO A 179 -18.60 -28.38 15.37
C PRO A 179 -19.41 -28.37 14.07
N ASN A 180 -19.80 -27.20 13.57
CA ASN A 180 -20.52 -27.02 12.31
C ASN A 180 -19.57 -27.13 11.11
N GLY A 181 -19.77 -28.17 10.30
CA GLY A 181 -18.95 -28.42 9.11
C GLY A 181 -18.96 -27.29 8.08
N ASN A 182 -20.05 -26.53 7.98
CA ASN A 182 -20.11 -25.39 7.05
C ASN A 182 -19.21 -24.25 7.50
N ILE A 183 -19.14 -23.97 8.80
CA ILE A 183 -18.27 -22.91 9.35
C ILE A 183 -16.81 -23.27 9.11
N ARG A 184 -16.42 -24.51 9.42
CA ARG A 184 -15.07 -25.02 9.14
C ARG A 184 -14.69 -24.89 7.67
N MET A 185 -15.59 -25.28 6.76
CA MET A 185 -15.34 -25.20 5.32
C MET A 185 -15.15 -23.74 4.84
N VAL A 186 -15.95 -22.80 5.36
CA VAL A 186 -15.83 -21.38 5.01
C VAL A 186 -14.50 -20.81 5.54
N ALA A 187 -14.14 -21.12 6.78
CA ALA A 187 -12.87 -20.72 7.38
C ALA A 187 -11.66 -21.30 6.63
N GLN A 188 -11.73 -22.57 6.25
CA GLN A 188 -10.72 -23.24 5.41
C GLN A 188 -10.52 -22.49 4.09
N ASN A 189 -11.61 -22.12 3.41
CA ASN A 189 -11.55 -21.37 2.16
C ASN A 189 -10.94 -19.97 2.34
N ALA A 190 -11.17 -19.32 3.48
CA ALA A 190 -10.54 -18.04 3.79
C ALA A 190 -9.02 -18.19 3.89
N ILE A 191 -8.53 -19.20 4.62
CA ILE A 191 -7.09 -19.48 4.76
C ILE A 191 -6.45 -19.79 3.40
N ILE A 192 -7.09 -20.66 2.61
CA ILE A 192 -6.63 -21.03 1.27
C ILE A 192 -6.50 -19.77 0.39
N GLN A 193 -7.52 -18.90 0.33
CA GLN A 193 -7.46 -17.70 -0.52
C GLN A 193 -6.42 -16.68 -0.06
N ALA A 194 -6.13 -16.60 1.24
CA ALA A 194 -5.14 -15.68 1.78
C ALA A 194 -3.69 -16.22 1.70
N TYR A 195 -3.49 -17.52 1.51
CA TYR A 195 -2.19 -18.21 1.72
C TYR A 195 -0.99 -17.56 1.00
N HIS A 196 -1.12 -17.20 -0.27
CA HIS A 196 -0.02 -16.59 -1.02
C HIS A 196 0.26 -15.13 -0.66
N GLN A 197 -0.58 -14.53 0.19
CA GLN A 197 -0.41 -13.17 0.72
C GLN A 197 0.14 -13.18 2.15
N MET A 198 0.27 -14.35 2.76
CA MET A 198 0.80 -14.53 4.11
C MET A 198 2.32 -14.41 4.14
N ASP A 199 2.84 -13.88 5.24
CA ASP A 199 4.26 -13.95 5.55
C ASP A 199 4.68 -15.39 5.95
N PRO A 200 5.99 -15.68 6.04
CA PRO A 200 6.45 -17.04 6.36
C PRO A 200 5.94 -17.60 7.70
N ASN A 201 5.73 -16.75 8.72
CA ASN A 201 5.25 -17.19 10.03
C ASN A 201 3.75 -17.53 9.96
N GLN A 202 2.97 -16.70 9.27
CA GLN A 202 1.56 -16.92 8.99
C GLN A 202 1.35 -18.19 8.13
N GLN A 203 2.22 -18.43 7.14
CA GLN A 203 2.20 -19.68 6.38
C GLN A 203 2.50 -20.91 7.26
N ALA A 204 3.49 -20.82 8.16
CA ALA A 204 3.78 -21.89 9.10
C ALA A 204 2.60 -22.18 10.02
N GLN A 205 1.90 -21.15 10.50
CA GLN A 205 0.67 -21.30 11.28
C GLN A 205 -0.43 -21.99 10.46
N ALA A 206 -0.65 -21.60 9.20
CA ALA A 206 -1.61 -22.26 8.33
C ALA A 206 -1.27 -23.74 8.06
N HIS A 207 0.02 -24.08 7.95
CA HIS A 207 0.48 -25.47 7.83
C HIS A 207 0.26 -26.30 9.09
N ALA A 208 0.23 -25.68 10.27
CA ALA A 208 -0.04 -26.37 11.53
C ALA A 208 -1.52 -26.78 11.69
N VAL A 209 -2.42 -26.27 10.84
CA VAL A 209 -3.84 -26.64 10.86
C VAL A 209 -4.02 -28.07 10.35
N PRO A 210 -4.63 -28.98 11.15
CA PRO A 210 -4.83 -30.36 10.74
C PRO A 210 -5.56 -30.50 9.39
N GLY A 211 -4.98 -31.29 8.48
CA GLY A 211 -5.56 -31.57 7.16
C GLY A 211 -5.36 -30.47 6.11
N LEU A 212 -4.77 -29.32 6.47
CA LEU A 212 -4.61 -28.19 5.55
C LEU A 212 -3.27 -28.20 4.81
N GLU A 213 -2.21 -28.70 5.46
CA GLU A 213 -0.85 -28.74 4.89
C GLU A 213 -0.77 -29.37 3.48
N PRO A 214 -1.40 -30.54 3.19
CA PRO A 214 -1.31 -31.14 1.87
C PRO A 214 -1.95 -30.28 0.77
N LEU A 215 -3.00 -29.53 1.12
CA LEU A 215 -3.71 -28.66 0.19
C LEU A 215 -2.88 -27.42 -0.14
N LEU A 216 -2.35 -26.76 0.89
CA LEU A 216 -1.58 -25.52 0.73
C LEU A 216 -0.29 -25.75 -0.06
N ARG A 217 0.40 -26.88 0.15
CA ARG A 217 1.62 -27.21 -0.61
C ARG A 217 1.39 -27.41 -2.11
N GLN A 218 0.19 -27.80 -2.50
CA GLN A 218 -0.16 -28.06 -3.90
C GLN A 218 -0.76 -26.82 -4.58
N MET A 219 -0.94 -25.72 -3.86
CA MET A 219 -1.53 -24.53 -4.42
C MET A 219 -0.60 -23.87 -5.45
N PRO A 220 -1.09 -23.67 -6.69
CA PRO A 220 -0.33 -22.92 -7.67
C PRO A 220 -0.28 -21.44 -7.24
N PRO A 221 0.84 -20.74 -7.50
CA PRO A 221 0.91 -19.31 -7.26
C PRO A 221 -0.19 -18.59 -8.07
N PRO A 222 -0.78 -17.52 -7.52
CA PRO A 222 -1.87 -16.82 -8.16
C PRO A 222 -1.43 -16.25 -9.51
N GLN A 223 -2.23 -16.49 -10.54
CA GLN A 223 -2.06 -15.88 -11.85
C GLN A 223 -2.75 -14.52 -11.84
N HIS A 224 -1.97 -13.44 -11.83
CA HIS A 224 -2.49 -12.08 -11.93
C HIS A 224 -2.40 -11.60 -13.37
N ALA A 225 -3.51 -11.66 -14.09
CA ALA A 225 -3.69 -10.86 -15.31
C ALA A 225 -4.12 -9.45 -14.87
N GLU A 226 -3.20 -8.49 -14.92
CA GLU A 226 -3.57 -7.09 -14.70
C GLU A 226 -4.23 -6.53 -15.95
N GLU A 227 -5.48 -6.11 -15.81
CA GLU A 227 -6.17 -5.33 -16.84
C GLU A 227 -5.49 -3.96 -16.96
N ARG A 228 -5.05 -3.61 -18.18
CA ARG A 228 -4.38 -2.35 -18.47
C ARG A 228 -5.30 -1.43 -19.25
N HIS A 229 -5.46 -0.20 -18.78
CA HIS A 229 -6.17 0.85 -19.50
C HIS A 229 -5.20 1.65 -20.38
N ALA A 230 -5.51 1.78 -21.67
CA ALA A 230 -4.70 2.56 -22.60
C ALA A 230 -4.64 4.05 -22.23
N ASP A 231 -5.76 4.60 -21.73
CA ASP A 231 -5.83 5.94 -21.14
C ASP A 231 -6.16 5.83 -19.65
N LEU A 232 -5.10 5.69 -18.84
CA LEU A 232 -5.24 5.58 -17.39
C LEU A 232 -5.70 6.89 -16.74
N ASP A 233 -5.36 8.05 -17.31
CA ASP A 233 -5.76 9.34 -16.73
C ASP A 233 -7.28 9.56 -16.87
N ALA A 234 -7.85 9.27 -18.04
CA ALA A 234 -9.29 9.29 -18.25
C ALA A 234 -10.01 8.26 -17.37
N HIS A 235 -9.44 7.06 -17.21
CA HIS A 235 -10.01 6.03 -16.34
C HIS A 235 -10.07 6.51 -14.87
N ILE A 236 -8.98 7.07 -14.34
CA ILE A 236 -8.93 7.59 -12.97
C ILE A 236 -9.96 8.73 -12.76
N ALA A 237 -10.11 9.63 -13.74
CA ALA A 237 -11.13 10.67 -13.68
C ALA A 237 -12.56 10.09 -13.65
N GLY A 238 -12.79 9.02 -14.42
CA GLY A 238 -14.05 8.27 -14.37
C GLY A 238 -14.31 7.61 -13.01
N LEU A 239 -13.26 7.11 -12.35
CA LEU A 239 -13.37 6.55 -10.99
C LEU A 239 -13.73 7.63 -9.96
N GLU A 240 -13.15 8.82 -10.05
CA GLU A 240 -13.49 9.96 -9.18
C GLU A 240 -14.97 10.33 -9.32
N ALA A 241 -15.47 10.43 -10.55
CA ALA A 241 -16.90 10.65 -10.80
C ALA A 241 -17.79 9.51 -10.25
N ALA A 242 -17.37 8.25 -10.39
CA ALA A 242 -18.09 7.10 -9.84
C ALA A 242 -18.11 7.08 -8.31
N VAL A 243 -17.02 7.47 -7.65
CA VAL A 243 -16.97 7.65 -6.20
C VAL A 243 -17.96 8.73 -5.77
N HIS A 244 -17.95 9.89 -6.42
CA HIS A 244 -18.89 10.97 -6.10
C HIS A 244 -20.36 10.54 -6.27
N ALA A 245 -20.67 9.79 -7.33
CA ALA A 245 -22.01 9.25 -7.59
C ALA A 245 -22.41 8.12 -6.64
N THR A 246 -21.45 7.51 -5.92
CA THR A 246 -21.75 6.54 -4.86
C THR A 246 -22.35 7.30 -3.68
N GLY A 247 -23.67 7.17 -3.47
CA GLY A 247 -24.36 7.78 -2.34
C GLY A 247 -23.92 7.21 -0.99
N THR A 248 -24.25 7.91 0.10
CA THR A 248 -24.04 7.45 1.49
C THR A 248 -25.09 6.43 1.95
N GLN A 249 -26.10 6.17 1.13
CA GLN A 249 -27.36 5.54 1.52
C GLN A 249 -27.37 4.01 1.38
N ILE A 250 -26.36 3.34 1.95
CA ILE A 250 -26.05 1.90 2.00
C ILE A 250 -27.19 0.91 1.63
N SER A 251 -27.56 0.87 0.37
CA SER A 251 -28.25 -0.27 -0.23
C SER A 251 -27.23 -1.34 -0.61
N TYR A 252 -27.70 -2.58 -0.75
CA TYR A 252 -26.85 -3.69 -1.22
C TYR A 252 -26.16 -3.36 -2.56
N GLU A 253 -26.90 -2.79 -3.51
CA GLU A 253 -26.39 -2.38 -4.82
C GLU A 253 -25.30 -1.31 -4.72
N GLN A 254 -25.44 -0.35 -3.80
CA GLN A 254 -24.41 0.67 -3.59
C GLN A 254 -23.15 0.10 -2.95
N LEU A 255 -23.25 -0.87 -2.05
CA LEU A 255 -22.09 -1.56 -1.49
C LEU A 255 -21.36 -2.35 -2.56
N GLN A 256 -22.09 -3.07 -3.41
CA GLN A 256 -21.49 -3.77 -4.54
C GLN A 256 -20.78 -2.81 -5.51
N ARG A 257 -21.45 -1.72 -5.90
CA ARG A 257 -20.86 -0.70 -6.76
C ARG A 257 -19.61 -0.09 -6.13
N GLY A 258 -19.67 0.28 -4.85
CA GLY A 258 -18.53 0.83 -4.14
C GLY A 258 -17.37 -0.16 -4.04
N GLY A 259 -17.65 -1.44 -3.83
CA GLY A 259 -16.63 -2.50 -3.86
C GLY A 259 -15.93 -2.61 -5.22
N LEU A 260 -16.68 -2.55 -6.33
CA LEU A 260 -16.13 -2.57 -7.69
C LEU A 260 -15.27 -1.34 -7.99
N VAL A 261 -15.75 -0.14 -7.63
CA VAL A 261 -14.97 1.10 -7.75
C VAL A 261 -13.69 1.00 -6.93
N GLY A 262 -13.80 0.46 -5.71
CA GLY A 262 -12.67 0.26 -4.83
C GLY A 262 -11.59 -0.68 -5.40
N GLN A 263 -12.04 -1.78 -6.02
CA GLN A 263 -11.14 -2.69 -6.72
C GLN A 263 -10.43 -2.00 -7.90
N ALA A 264 -11.17 -1.21 -8.68
CA ALA A 264 -10.63 -0.46 -9.81
C ALA A 264 -9.61 0.62 -9.40
N ILE A 265 -9.83 1.30 -8.27
CA ILE A 265 -8.86 2.24 -7.68
C ILE A 265 -7.53 1.53 -7.41
N ASN A 266 -7.57 0.36 -6.77
CA ASN A 266 -6.35 -0.41 -6.48
C ASN A 266 -5.65 -0.89 -7.76
N ARG A 267 -6.39 -1.37 -8.77
CA ARG A 267 -5.81 -1.77 -10.06
C ARG A 267 -5.15 -0.58 -10.77
N SER A 268 -5.80 0.58 -10.76
CA SER A 268 -5.25 1.81 -11.33
C SER A 268 -3.96 2.24 -10.66
N TYR A 269 -3.85 2.08 -9.34
CA TYR A 269 -2.61 2.34 -8.62
C TYR A 269 -1.50 1.37 -9.02
N SER A 270 -1.79 0.06 -9.09
CA SER A 270 -0.84 -0.95 -9.57
C SER A 270 -0.35 -0.65 -10.99
N GLN A 271 -1.26 -0.27 -11.89
CA GLN A 271 -0.92 0.12 -13.25
C GLN A 271 -0.04 1.37 -13.28
N ALA A 272 -0.39 2.44 -12.54
CA ALA A 272 0.42 3.65 -12.46
C ALA A 272 1.86 3.36 -11.97
N ARG A 273 1.99 2.44 -11.01
CA ARG A 273 3.29 1.99 -10.52
C ARG A 273 4.05 1.19 -11.58
N ALA A 274 3.37 0.32 -12.32
CA ALA A 274 3.96 -0.45 -13.40
C ALA A 274 4.47 0.46 -14.53
N ASP A 275 3.69 1.47 -14.92
CA ASP A 275 4.08 2.49 -15.91
C ASP A 275 5.38 3.21 -15.48
N LEU A 276 5.47 3.62 -14.21
CA LEU A 276 6.66 4.27 -13.66
C LEU A 276 7.89 3.35 -13.72
N GLN A 277 7.73 2.09 -13.29
CA GLN A 277 8.83 1.10 -13.32
C GLN A 277 9.29 0.79 -14.75
N GLU A 278 8.36 0.70 -15.70
CA GLU A 278 8.67 0.48 -17.12
C GLU A 278 9.45 1.66 -17.70
N SER A 279 9.06 2.88 -17.37
CA SER A 279 9.80 4.09 -17.76
C SER A 279 11.23 4.14 -17.19
N THR A 280 11.41 3.81 -15.91
CA THR A 280 12.75 3.75 -15.29
C THR A 280 13.64 2.72 -15.99
N ARG A 281 13.12 1.52 -16.29
CA ARG A 281 13.88 0.50 -17.04
C ARG A 281 14.25 0.95 -18.45
N ASN A 282 13.36 1.68 -19.14
CA ASN A 282 13.63 2.19 -20.48
C ASN A 282 14.72 3.28 -20.46
N ARG A 283 14.73 4.16 -19.45
CA ARG A 283 15.81 5.14 -19.25
C ARG A 283 17.16 4.46 -18.98
N ASP A 284 17.18 3.42 -18.13
CA ASP A 284 18.42 2.67 -17.83
C ASP A 284 19.00 1.94 -19.06
N ARG A 285 18.13 1.50 -19.99
CA ARG A 285 18.55 0.84 -21.24
C ARG A 285 19.01 1.82 -22.32
N GLY A 286 18.39 2.98 -22.43
CA GLY A 286 18.75 4.00 -23.43
C GLY A 286 19.98 4.84 -23.06
N GLY A 287 20.40 4.83 -21.79
CA GLY A 287 21.60 5.51 -21.29
C GLY A 287 22.88 4.67 -21.26
N ARG A 288 22.86 3.45 -21.81
CA ARG A 288 24.04 2.59 -22.02
C ARG A 288 24.47 2.64 -23.48
#